data_AF-A0A857VE10-F1
#
_entry.id   AF-A0A857VE10-F1
#
_cell.length_a   1.000
_cell.length_b   1.000
_cell.length_c   1.000
_cell.angle_alpha   90.00
_cell.angle_beta   90.00
_cell.angle_gamma   90.00
#
_symmetry.space_group_name_H-M   'P 1'
#
loop_
_entity.id
_entity.type
_entity.pdbx_description
1 polymer ?
#
loop_
_entity_poly.entity_id
_entity_poly.type
_entity_poly.pdbx_seq_one_letter_code
_entity_poly.pdbx_strand_id
1 'polypeptide(L)'
;MAGIDQPPRNGQFGKESDWERSEILGDPDDMDTELAALVEKAEHASEVRDNVAFWINNMLEKHGVNTIYQLGLSDEESSKREDAVFEVYRQDVENGDFSKLDISALDECRGDELALAEAIDLQLQVYIEKRIASEMFVMMCVSTELDSQRVMDGTEKTDMIADHLLVLDETSHSPWFGFLNEALGGEDVSPEQVERVMDAQTTANKTGDPYEKSREFYDRIFMETGGGLSAVQTALVAYDIAGLAMKEMTDQASGGEYAYCIEKLQSIGLSDEQITTLIAAYKEIMRRPPKAEE
;
A
#
# COMPACT_ATOMS: atom_id res chain seq x y z
N MET A 1 -70.14 -29.48 51.52
CA MET A 1 -71.05 -28.62 50.74
C MET A 1 -70.21 -27.87 49.74
N ALA A 2 -70.63 -27.98 48.48
CA ALA A 2 -69.94 -27.52 47.28
C ALA A 2 -69.82 -25.99 47.18
N GLY A 3 -69.05 -25.54 46.19
CA GLY A 3 -69.47 -24.38 45.41
C GLY A 3 -68.38 -23.34 45.13
N ILE A 4 -67.59 -23.62 44.09
CA ILE A 4 -67.08 -22.58 43.19
C ILE A 4 -68.32 -22.05 42.42
N ASP A 5 -68.52 -20.73 42.34
CA ASP A 5 -69.04 -20.07 41.13
C ASP A 5 -68.92 -18.54 41.16
N GLN A 6 -68.62 -18.00 39.96
CA GLN A 6 -68.29 -16.64 39.47
C GLN A 6 -69.36 -15.53 39.76
N PRO A 7 -69.27 -14.22 39.38
CA PRO A 7 -68.63 -13.58 38.19
C PRO A 7 -68.24 -12.06 38.38
N PRO A 8 -68.32 -11.10 37.41
CA PRO A 8 -67.73 -10.99 36.05
C PRO A 8 -66.97 -9.64 35.78
N ARG A 9 -66.46 -9.54 34.54
CA ARG A 9 -66.51 -8.37 33.61
C ARG A 9 -65.57 -7.17 33.81
N ASN A 10 -64.74 -7.02 32.77
CA ASN A 10 -64.52 -5.83 31.96
C ASN A 10 -64.09 -4.53 32.65
N GLY A 11 -62.89 -4.09 32.29
CA GLY A 11 -62.67 -2.68 31.97
C GLY A 11 -61.32 -2.14 32.41
N GLN A 12 -60.48 -1.87 31.41
CA GLN A 12 -59.40 -0.89 31.42
C GLN A 12 -58.16 -1.25 32.25
N PHE A 13 -57.17 -1.86 31.60
CA PHE A 13 -55.88 -1.20 31.46
C PHE A 13 -55.40 -1.28 30.02
N GLY A 14 -54.80 -0.16 29.60
CA GLY A 14 -54.54 0.20 28.22
C GLY A 14 -53.49 -0.68 27.56
N LYS A 15 -53.70 -0.79 26.25
CA LYS A 15 -52.92 -1.46 25.23
C LYS A 15 -51.40 -1.30 25.44
N GLU A 16 -50.74 -2.40 25.76
CA GLU A 16 -49.36 -2.62 25.32
C GLU A 16 -49.40 -2.79 23.81
N SER A 17 -48.65 -1.96 23.11
CA SER A 17 -48.53 -2.00 21.66
C SER A 17 -47.87 -3.30 21.24
N ASP A 18 -48.54 -3.98 20.31
CA ASP A 18 -48.08 -5.17 19.61
C ASP A 18 -46.66 -4.95 19.06
N TRP A 19 -45.67 -5.60 19.68
CA TRP A 19 -44.44 -5.95 18.97
C TRP A 19 -44.81 -7.10 18.03
N GLU A 20 -45.41 -6.73 16.90
CA GLU A 20 -45.41 -7.59 15.72
C GLU A 20 -43.96 -8.02 15.48
N ARG A 21 -43.74 -9.33 15.60
CA ARG A 21 -42.55 -10.00 15.07
C ARG A 21 -42.47 -9.67 13.59
N SER A 22 -41.70 -8.65 13.24
CA SER A 22 -41.20 -8.50 11.89
C SER A 22 -40.24 -9.66 11.63
N GLU A 23 -40.71 -10.55 10.77
CA GLU A 23 -39.94 -11.52 9.99
C GLU A 23 -38.68 -10.83 9.42
N ILE A 24 -37.54 -11.04 10.07
CA ILE A 24 -36.21 -10.88 9.47
C ILE A 24 -35.38 -12.09 9.92
N LEU A 25 -35.86 -13.28 9.58
CA LEU A 25 -35.00 -14.44 9.44
C LEU A 25 -35.42 -15.05 8.10
N GLY A 26 -34.64 -14.77 7.08
CA GLY A 26 -34.68 -15.52 5.82
C GLY A 26 -34.47 -17.00 6.12
N ASP A 27 -34.88 -17.84 5.17
CA ASP A 27 -34.77 -19.29 5.26
C ASP A 27 -33.31 -19.66 5.63
N PRO A 28 -33.03 -20.56 6.59
CA PRO A 28 -31.67 -21.01 6.85
C PRO A 28 -30.93 -21.50 5.59
N ASP A 29 -31.67 -21.99 4.58
CA ASP A 29 -31.14 -22.36 3.26
C ASP A 29 -30.61 -21.15 2.45
N ASP A 30 -31.09 -19.92 2.70
CA ASP A 30 -30.59 -18.69 2.04
C ASP A 30 -29.24 -18.23 2.63
N MET A 31 -29.02 -18.37 3.94
CA MET A 31 -27.72 -18.07 4.55
C MET A 31 -26.62 -19.04 4.11
N ASP A 32 -26.96 -20.33 3.99
CA ASP A 32 -26.02 -21.34 3.49
C ASP A 32 -25.67 -21.10 2.01
N THR A 33 -26.62 -20.59 1.22
CA THR A 33 -26.41 -20.20 -0.19
C THR A 33 -25.56 -18.93 -0.30
N GLU A 34 -25.79 -17.91 0.53
CA GLU A 34 -24.94 -16.71 0.57
C GLU A 34 -23.52 -17.02 1.06
N LEU A 35 -23.37 -17.88 2.07
CA LEU A 35 -22.06 -18.32 2.55
C LEU A 35 -21.32 -19.12 1.47
N ALA A 36 -21.99 -20.03 0.77
CA ALA A 36 -21.41 -20.77 -0.36
C ALA A 36 -20.96 -19.83 -1.48
N ALA A 37 -21.76 -18.82 -1.83
CA ALA A 37 -21.38 -17.83 -2.84
C ALA A 37 -20.22 -16.93 -2.40
N LEU A 38 -20.10 -16.62 -1.10
CA LEU A 38 -18.95 -15.89 -0.55
C LEU A 38 -17.69 -16.75 -0.52
N VAL A 39 -17.81 -18.03 -0.17
CA VAL A 39 -16.70 -19.01 -0.21
C VAL A 39 -16.25 -19.22 -1.65
N GLU A 40 -17.16 -19.42 -2.60
CA GLU A 40 -16.85 -19.57 -4.02
C GLU A 40 -16.18 -18.31 -4.59
N LYS A 41 -16.65 -17.11 -4.20
CA LYS A 41 -15.98 -15.85 -4.55
C LYS A 41 -14.61 -15.71 -3.91
N ALA A 42 -14.42 -16.14 -2.66
CA ALA A 42 -13.14 -16.11 -1.97
C ALA A 42 -12.16 -17.12 -2.57
N GLU A 43 -12.62 -18.32 -2.93
CA GLU A 43 -11.85 -19.34 -3.64
C GLU A 43 -11.46 -18.85 -5.04
N HIS A 44 -12.39 -18.27 -5.80
CA HIS A 44 -12.09 -17.68 -7.10
C HIS A 44 -11.12 -16.48 -6.99
N ALA A 45 -11.27 -15.63 -5.96
CA ALA A 45 -10.33 -14.54 -5.69
C ALA A 45 -8.95 -15.06 -5.24
N SER A 46 -8.88 -16.19 -4.53
CA SER A 46 -7.63 -16.87 -4.18
C SER A 46 -6.96 -17.44 -5.44
N GLU A 47 -7.71 -18.12 -6.32
CA GLU A 47 -7.17 -18.65 -7.58
C GLU A 47 -6.67 -17.54 -8.51
N VAL A 48 -7.37 -16.41 -8.58
CA VAL A 48 -6.92 -15.24 -9.37
C VAL A 48 -5.68 -14.62 -8.73
N ARG A 49 -5.64 -14.44 -7.41
CA ARG A 49 -4.49 -13.90 -6.68
C ARG A 49 -3.25 -14.80 -6.82
N ASP A 50 -3.41 -16.11 -6.72
CA ASP A 50 -2.34 -17.09 -6.90
C ASP A 50 -1.83 -17.08 -8.35
N ASN A 51 -2.73 -16.87 -9.33
CA ASN A 51 -2.35 -16.69 -10.73
C ASN A 51 -1.58 -15.39 -10.99
N VAL A 52 -1.99 -14.27 -10.38
CA VAL A 52 -1.28 -12.97 -10.51
C VAL A 52 0.10 -13.03 -9.85
N ALA A 53 0.19 -13.57 -8.63
CA ALA A 53 1.45 -13.76 -7.93
C ALA A 53 2.40 -14.68 -8.72
N PHE A 54 1.90 -15.79 -9.25
CA PHE A 54 2.67 -16.68 -10.12
C PHE A 54 3.18 -15.97 -11.37
N TRP A 55 2.34 -15.18 -12.03
CA TRP A 55 2.71 -14.49 -13.26
C TRP A 55 3.74 -13.38 -13.01
N ILE A 56 3.56 -12.57 -11.97
CA ILE A 56 4.52 -11.54 -11.57
C ILE A 56 5.86 -12.17 -11.22
N ASN A 57 5.88 -13.21 -10.39
CA ASN A 57 7.11 -13.90 -10.00
C ASN A 57 7.86 -14.46 -11.23
N ASN A 58 7.16 -15.06 -12.20
CA ASN A 58 7.78 -15.55 -13.44
C ASN A 58 8.37 -14.42 -14.29
N MET A 59 7.70 -13.27 -14.37
CA MET A 59 8.24 -12.13 -15.11
C MET A 59 9.44 -11.50 -14.43
N LEU A 60 9.42 -11.37 -13.10
CA LEU A 60 10.56 -10.89 -12.32
C LEU A 60 11.78 -11.78 -12.60
N GLU A 61 11.60 -13.11 -12.62
CA GLU A 61 12.65 -14.06 -13.00
C GLU A 61 13.09 -13.90 -14.46
N LYS A 62 12.14 -13.79 -15.40
CA LYS A 62 12.41 -13.61 -16.84
C LYS A 62 13.30 -12.40 -17.11
N HIS A 63 13.06 -11.29 -16.43
CA HIS A 63 13.81 -10.04 -16.60
C HIS A 63 15.06 -9.97 -15.72
N GLY A 64 15.27 -10.95 -14.81
CA GLY A 64 16.40 -10.94 -13.89
C GLY A 64 16.30 -9.84 -12.84
N VAL A 65 15.08 -9.48 -12.43
CA VAL A 65 14.83 -8.47 -11.41
C VAL A 65 15.32 -8.98 -10.05
N ASN A 66 16.29 -8.28 -9.48
CA ASN A 66 16.70 -8.51 -8.10
C ASN A 66 15.70 -7.80 -7.19
N THR A 67 14.84 -8.57 -6.52
CA THR A 67 13.84 -8.06 -5.58
C THR A 67 14.01 -8.73 -4.22
N ILE A 68 13.86 -7.98 -3.14
CA ILE A 68 13.80 -8.53 -1.78
C ILE A 68 12.38 -9.01 -1.52
N TYR A 69 11.38 -8.17 -1.81
CA TYR A 69 9.98 -8.53 -1.69
C TYR A 69 9.59 -9.58 -2.75
N GLN A 70 8.84 -10.60 -2.34
CA GLN A 70 8.32 -11.63 -3.24
C GLN A 70 6.91 -12.04 -2.83
N LEU A 71 6.00 -12.01 -3.81
CA LEU A 71 4.60 -12.36 -3.61
C LEU A 71 4.45 -13.84 -3.27
N GLY A 72 3.63 -14.12 -2.25
CA GLY A 72 3.28 -15.48 -1.83
C GLY A 72 4.25 -16.14 -0.85
N LEU A 73 5.30 -15.44 -0.40
CA LEU A 73 6.13 -15.91 0.71
C LEU A 73 5.39 -15.78 2.04
N SER A 74 5.63 -16.73 2.95
CA SER A 74 5.24 -16.60 4.36
C SER A 74 6.10 -15.57 5.08
N ASP A 75 5.62 -15.04 6.22
CA ASP A 75 6.38 -14.10 7.05
C ASP A 75 7.75 -14.65 7.46
N GLU A 76 7.85 -15.96 7.73
CA GLU A 76 9.11 -16.62 8.08
C GLU A 76 10.08 -16.68 6.88
N GLU A 77 9.57 -16.92 5.68
CA GLU A 77 10.38 -16.93 4.45
C GLU A 77 10.84 -15.52 4.05
N SER A 78 9.96 -14.52 4.18
CA SER A 78 10.32 -13.10 3.98
C SER A 78 11.43 -12.69 4.93
N SER A 79 11.25 -12.94 6.23
CA SER A 79 12.25 -12.59 7.26
C SER A 79 13.60 -13.26 7.00
N LYS A 80 13.65 -14.55 6.64
CA LYS A 80 14.91 -15.22 6.28
C LYS A 80 15.60 -14.61 5.07
N ARG A 81 14.81 -14.10 4.13
CA ARG A 81 15.33 -13.46 2.92
C ARG A 81 15.89 -12.07 3.22
N GLU A 82 15.19 -11.31 4.05
CA GLU A 82 15.65 -10.02 4.58
C GLU A 82 16.97 -10.17 5.33
N ASP A 83 17.06 -11.14 6.24
CA ASP A 83 18.29 -11.46 6.98
C ASP A 83 19.44 -11.81 6.02
N ALA A 84 19.18 -12.62 4.98
CA ALA A 84 20.19 -12.99 4.01
C ALA A 84 20.70 -11.78 3.20
N VAL A 85 19.80 -10.87 2.81
CA VAL A 85 20.18 -9.63 2.10
C VAL A 85 20.95 -8.68 3.00
N PHE A 86 20.54 -8.57 4.27
CA PHE A 86 21.22 -7.76 5.26
C PHE A 86 22.67 -8.20 5.46
N GLU A 87 22.94 -9.51 5.60
CA GLU A 87 24.31 -10.01 5.73
C GLU A 87 25.14 -9.78 4.45
N VAL A 88 24.53 -9.87 3.26
CA VAL A 88 25.22 -9.51 2.00
C VAL A 88 25.62 -8.04 2.00
N TYR A 89 24.73 -7.14 2.40
CA TYR A 89 25.04 -5.70 2.44
C TYR A 89 26.06 -5.35 3.51
N ARG A 90 26.00 -5.99 4.67
CA ARG A 90 27.05 -5.84 5.67
C ARG A 90 28.40 -6.28 5.11
N GLN A 91 28.44 -7.41 4.41
CA GLN A 91 29.66 -7.89 3.76
C GLN A 91 30.18 -6.93 2.67
N ASP A 92 29.28 -6.31 1.89
CA ASP A 92 29.63 -5.28 0.90
C ASP A 92 30.31 -4.07 1.56
N VAL A 93 29.78 -3.61 2.69
CA VAL A 93 30.36 -2.51 3.48
C VAL A 93 31.74 -2.89 4.02
N GLU A 94 31.92 -4.11 4.53
CA GLU A 94 33.24 -4.63 4.94
C GLU A 94 34.23 -4.69 3.77
N ASN A 95 33.74 -4.94 2.56
CA ASN A 95 34.53 -4.93 1.33
C ASN A 95 34.77 -3.50 0.78
N GLY A 96 34.23 -2.47 1.44
CA GLY A 96 34.42 -1.06 1.11
C GLY A 96 33.38 -0.45 0.18
N ASP A 97 32.25 -1.13 -0.07
CA ASP A 97 31.10 -0.54 -0.75
C ASP A 97 30.20 0.19 0.25
N PHE A 98 30.27 1.53 0.24
CA PHE A 98 29.46 2.40 1.09
C PHE A 98 28.25 3.01 0.35
N SER A 99 27.90 2.49 -0.84
CA SER A 99 26.84 3.07 -1.70
C SER A 99 25.47 3.22 -1.02
N LYS A 100 25.19 2.39 0.00
CA LYS A 100 23.91 2.33 0.72
C LYS A 100 23.93 3.12 2.04
N LEU A 101 25.03 3.80 2.34
CA LEU A 101 25.26 4.46 3.63
C LEU A 101 25.42 5.97 3.44
N ASP A 102 24.88 6.74 4.40
CA ASP A 102 25.26 8.14 4.57
C ASP A 102 26.55 8.23 5.37
N ILE A 103 27.66 8.31 4.65
CA ILE A 103 29.01 8.43 5.21
C ILE A 103 29.13 9.66 6.13
N SER A 104 28.38 10.73 5.86
CA SER A 104 28.45 11.95 6.66
C SER A 104 27.87 11.72 8.06
N ALA A 105 26.75 10.99 8.14
CA ALA A 105 26.14 10.59 9.41
C ALA A 105 27.03 9.62 10.20
N LEU A 106 27.83 8.78 9.51
CA LEU A 106 28.76 7.86 10.17
C LEU A 106 29.99 8.57 10.77
N ASP A 107 30.35 9.76 10.30
CA ASP A 107 31.49 10.52 10.82
C ASP A 107 31.30 10.95 12.28
N GLU A 108 30.05 11.06 12.74
CA GLU A 108 29.71 11.34 14.15
C GLU A 108 30.12 10.20 15.09
N CYS A 109 30.23 8.97 14.57
CA CYS A 109 30.67 7.79 15.31
C CYS A 109 32.19 7.57 15.23
N ARG A 110 32.94 8.49 14.61
CA ARG A 110 34.38 8.35 14.39
C ARG A 110 35.13 8.15 15.71
N GLY A 111 35.86 7.05 15.80
CA GLY A 111 36.70 6.71 16.95
C GLY A 111 36.02 5.83 18.00
N ASP A 112 34.74 5.51 17.80
CA ASP A 112 34.01 4.48 18.54
C ASP A 112 33.60 3.37 17.56
N GLU A 113 34.36 2.28 17.56
CA GLU A 113 34.14 1.15 16.65
C GLU A 113 32.80 0.46 16.88
N LEU A 114 32.31 0.44 18.13
CA LEU A 114 31.02 -0.18 18.45
C LEU A 114 29.86 0.68 17.95
N ALA A 115 29.90 1.98 18.24
CA ALA A 115 28.88 2.92 17.77
C ALA A 115 28.84 3.00 16.24
N LEU A 116 30.00 2.93 15.57
CA LEU A 116 30.08 2.91 14.11
C LEU A 116 29.43 1.63 13.53
N ALA A 117 29.68 0.47 14.12
CA ALA A 117 29.06 -0.78 13.68
C ALA A 117 27.53 -0.76 13.85
N GLU A 118 27.04 -0.28 15.00
CA GLU A 118 25.60 -0.12 15.26
C GLU A 118 24.95 0.86 14.28
N ALA A 119 25.61 1.97 13.95
CA ALA A 119 25.10 2.95 13.00
C ALA A 119 25.04 2.39 11.57
N ILE A 120 26.03 1.61 11.15
CA ILE A 120 26.03 0.91 9.85
C ILE A 120 24.85 -0.05 9.79
N ASP A 121 24.71 -0.93 10.79
CA ASP A 121 23.63 -1.91 10.84
C ASP A 121 22.25 -1.24 10.77
N LEU A 122 22.04 -0.17 11.54
CA LEU A 122 20.79 0.59 11.52
C LEU A 122 20.52 1.20 10.14
N GLN A 123 21.52 1.80 9.49
CA GLN A 123 21.34 2.38 8.16
C GLN A 123 21.02 1.31 7.10
N LEU A 124 21.69 0.14 7.16
CA LEU A 124 21.40 -0.97 6.25
C LEU A 124 19.99 -1.52 6.44
N GLN A 125 19.53 -1.65 7.68
CA GLN A 125 18.17 -2.08 7.97
C GLN A 125 17.14 -1.08 7.43
N VAL A 126 17.33 0.21 7.68
CA VAL A 126 16.46 1.27 7.15
C VAL A 126 16.46 1.29 5.62
N TYR A 127 17.62 1.05 4.99
CA TYR A 127 17.72 0.95 3.53
C TYR A 127 16.91 -0.23 2.99
N ILE A 128 17.03 -1.42 3.61
CA ILE A 128 16.28 -2.63 3.22
C ILE A 128 14.78 -2.40 3.38
N GLU A 129 14.33 -1.85 4.51
CA GLU A 129 12.91 -1.56 4.75
C GLU A 129 12.33 -0.62 3.69
N LYS A 130 13.07 0.45 3.33
CA LYS A 130 12.67 1.37 2.27
C LYS A 130 12.56 0.67 0.92
N ARG A 131 13.57 -0.15 0.58
CA ARG A 131 13.58 -0.89 -0.68
C ARG A 131 12.40 -1.87 -0.76
N ILE A 132 12.13 -2.63 0.29
CA ILE A 132 10.97 -3.53 0.36
C ILE A 132 9.67 -2.76 0.18
N ALA A 133 9.50 -1.63 0.86
CA ALA A 133 8.30 -0.81 0.73
C ALA A 133 8.10 -0.30 -0.71
N SER A 134 9.17 0.14 -1.38
CA SER A 134 9.13 0.55 -2.78
C SER A 134 8.78 -0.61 -3.72
N GLU A 135 9.40 -1.78 -3.53
CA GLU A 135 9.13 -2.99 -4.32
C GLU A 135 7.67 -3.44 -4.13
N MET A 136 7.17 -3.45 -2.90
CA MET A 136 5.77 -3.75 -2.58
C MET A 136 4.80 -2.80 -3.28
N PHE A 137 5.07 -1.49 -3.23
CA PHE A 137 4.26 -0.49 -3.91
C PHE A 137 4.17 -0.78 -5.40
N VAL A 138 5.32 -0.90 -6.07
CA VAL A 138 5.38 -1.12 -7.51
C VAL A 138 4.68 -2.42 -7.90
N MET A 139 4.92 -3.51 -7.17
CA MET A 139 4.26 -4.79 -7.45
C MET A 139 2.74 -4.72 -7.26
N MET A 140 2.26 -3.95 -6.28
CA MET A 140 0.83 -3.76 -6.07
C MET A 140 0.19 -3.00 -7.24
N CYS A 141 0.80 -1.90 -7.68
CA CYS A 141 0.33 -1.13 -8.83
C CYS A 141 0.28 -2.00 -10.10
N VAL A 142 1.35 -2.75 -10.37
CA VAL A 142 1.41 -3.69 -11.48
C VAL A 142 0.33 -4.77 -11.38
N SER A 143 0.09 -5.31 -10.18
CA SER A 143 -0.96 -6.32 -9.96
C SER A 143 -2.34 -5.79 -10.31
N THR A 144 -2.67 -4.55 -9.90
CA THR A 144 -3.95 -3.91 -10.22
C THR A 144 -4.11 -3.67 -11.72
N GLU A 145 -3.06 -3.19 -12.40
CA GLU A 145 -3.11 -2.98 -13.85
C GLU A 145 -3.31 -4.30 -14.61
N LEU A 146 -2.64 -5.38 -14.16
CA LEU A 146 -2.79 -6.71 -14.75
C LEU A 146 -4.19 -7.28 -14.56
N ASP A 147 -4.77 -7.14 -13.37
CA ASP A 147 -6.12 -7.60 -13.07
C ASP A 147 -7.16 -6.84 -13.92
N SER A 148 -6.91 -5.56 -14.19
CA SER A 148 -7.79 -4.73 -15.02
C SER A 148 -7.76 -5.07 -16.50
N GLN A 149 -6.72 -5.77 -16.98
CA GLN A 149 -6.44 -6.03 -18.40
C GLN A 149 -6.48 -4.76 -19.28
N ARG A 150 -6.23 -3.60 -18.68
CA ARG A 150 -6.27 -2.33 -19.36
C ARG A 150 -5.10 -2.24 -20.35
N VAL A 151 -5.39 -1.71 -21.54
CA VAL A 151 -4.35 -1.38 -22.52
C VAL A 151 -3.93 0.07 -22.32
N MET A 152 -2.73 0.27 -21.80
CA MET A 152 -2.16 1.58 -21.54
C MET A 152 -1.65 2.24 -22.82
N ASP A 153 -1.85 3.55 -22.97
CA ASP A 153 -1.23 4.29 -24.06
C ASP A 153 0.26 4.54 -23.80
N GLY A 154 1.05 4.75 -24.88
CA GLY A 154 2.50 4.85 -24.75
C GLY A 154 3.00 6.04 -23.91
N THR A 155 2.22 7.11 -23.79
CA THR A 155 2.60 8.27 -22.95
C THR A 155 2.33 7.95 -21.49
N GLU A 156 1.11 7.49 -21.18
CA GLU A 156 0.74 7.04 -19.83
C GLU A 156 1.69 5.95 -19.31
N LYS A 157 2.03 4.99 -20.17
CA LYS A 157 2.99 3.94 -19.84
C LYS A 157 4.40 4.46 -19.59
N THR A 158 4.89 5.40 -20.41
CA THR A 158 6.22 5.99 -20.21
C THR A 158 6.28 6.72 -18.87
N ASP A 159 5.27 7.52 -18.56
CA ASP A 159 5.19 8.29 -17.30
C ASP A 159 5.10 7.34 -16.10
N MET A 160 4.26 6.31 -16.19
CA MET A 160 4.14 5.32 -15.12
C MET A 160 5.45 4.56 -14.88
N ILE A 161 6.13 4.09 -15.93
CA ILE A 161 7.42 3.40 -15.77
C ILE A 161 8.46 4.34 -15.14
N ALA A 162 8.52 5.61 -15.56
CA ALA A 162 9.43 6.60 -14.99
C ALA A 162 9.18 6.79 -13.49
N ASP A 163 7.91 6.97 -13.08
CA ASP A 163 7.54 7.12 -11.68
C ASP A 163 7.95 5.91 -10.84
N HIS A 164 7.70 4.69 -11.34
CA HIS A 164 7.98 3.45 -10.60
C HIS A 164 9.48 3.19 -10.49
N LEU A 165 10.26 3.46 -11.54
CA LEU A 165 11.72 3.37 -11.48
C LEU A 165 12.32 4.38 -10.49
N LEU A 166 11.80 5.61 -10.44
CA LEU A 166 12.24 6.58 -9.44
C LEU A 166 11.92 6.15 -8.01
N VAL A 167 10.76 5.54 -7.76
CA VAL A 167 10.41 5.00 -6.43
C VAL A 167 11.32 3.85 -6.02
N LEU A 168 11.77 3.05 -6.98
CA LEU A 168 12.71 1.94 -6.77
C LEU A 168 14.17 2.39 -6.68
N ASP A 169 14.48 3.67 -6.93
CA ASP A 169 15.85 4.17 -7.12
C ASP A 169 16.62 3.41 -8.23
N GLU A 170 15.91 3.08 -9.31
CA GLU A 170 16.41 2.29 -10.42
C GLU A 170 16.56 3.13 -11.70
N THR A 171 17.40 2.65 -12.62
CA THR A 171 17.62 3.34 -13.91
C THR A 171 16.69 2.81 -15.01
N SER A 172 16.51 3.58 -16.08
CA SER A 172 15.80 3.15 -17.30
C SER A 172 16.39 1.92 -17.99
N HIS A 173 17.60 1.51 -17.62
CA HIS A 173 18.31 0.35 -18.16
C HIS A 173 18.36 -0.83 -17.17
N SER A 174 17.68 -0.71 -16.03
CA SER A 174 17.58 -1.77 -15.03
C SER A 174 16.70 -2.92 -15.52
N PRO A 175 16.85 -4.13 -14.94
CA PRO A 175 15.88 -5.21 -15.08
C PRO A 175 14.42 -4.81 -14.80
N TRP A 176 14.22 -3.88 -13.86
CA TRP A 176 12.89 -3.36 -13.52
C TRP A 176 12.20 -2.68 -14.71
N PHE A 177 12.95 -1.98 -15.58
CA PHE A 177 12.38 -1.40 -16.79
C PHE A 177 11.77 -2.48 -17.70
N GLY A 178 12.51 -3.57 -17.94
CA GLY A 178 12.04 -4.68 -18.78
C GLY A 178 10.77 -5.31 -18.22
N PHE A 179 10.76 -5.55 -16.91
CA PHE A 179 9.60 -6.05 -16.19
C PHE A 179 8.39 -5.12 -16.32
N LEU A 180 8.53 -3.83 -16.01
CA LEU A 180 7.42 -2.88 -16.04
C LEU A 180 6.88 -2.67 -17.46
N ASN A 181 7.78 -2.60 -18.45
CA ASN A 181 7.40 -2.43 -19.85
C ASN A 181 6.58 -3.60 -20.38
N GLU A 182 6.84 -4.83 -19.93
CA GLU A 182 6.00 -5.98 -20.27
C GLU A 182 4.73 -6.05 -19.43
N ALA A 183 4.85 -5.86 -18.11
CA ALA A 183 3.77 -6.06 -17.16
C ALA A 183 2.60 -5.08 -17.35
N LEU A 184 2.89 -3.83 -17.73
CA LEU A 184 1.86 -2.81 -17.96
C LEU A 184 1.13 -2.96 -19.31
N GLY A 185 1.53 -3.93 -20.15
CA GLY A 185 0.91 -4.18 -21.46
C GLY A 185 1.06 -3.01 -22.43
N GLY A 186 0.25 -2.98 -23.50
CA GLY A 186 0.33 -1.94 -24.54
C GLY A 186 1.58 -2.03 -25.43
N GLU A 187 1.88 -0.95 -26.16
CA GLU A 187 3.08 -0.88 -27.01
C GLU A 187 4.34 -0.72 -26.15
N ASP A 188 5.43 -1.35 -26.59
CA ASP A 188 6.73 -1.21 -25.92
C ASP A 188 7.24 0.23 -26.02
N VAL A 189 7.67 0.76 -24.89
CA VAL A 189 8.37 2.06 -24.84
C VAL A 189 9.88 1.83 -24.79
N SER A 190 10.65 2.86 -25.15
CA SER A 190 12.12 2.80 -25.14
C SER A 190 12.73 3.33 -23.83
N PRO A 191 13.87 2.78 -23.37
CA PRO A 191 14.59 3.31 -22.20
C PRO A 191 14.87 4.81 -22.30
N GLU A 192 15.19 5.32 -23.50
CA GLU A 192 15.52 6.73 -23.73
C GLU A 192 14.30 7.66 -23.64
N GLN A 193 13.08 7.13 -23.84
CA GLN A 193 11.85 7.90 -23.56
C GLN A 193 11.64 8.04 -22.05
N VAL A 194 11.76 6.93 -21.32
CA VAL A 194 11.60 6.89 -19.86
C VAL A 194 12.66 7.74 -19.17
N GLU A 195 13.93 7.61 -19.57
CA GLU A 195 15.04 8.38 -19.00
C GLU A 195 14.81 9.90 -19.12
N ARG A 196 14.30 10.37 -20.26
CA ARG A 196 13.98 11.79 -20.44
C ARG A 196 12.88 12.28 -19.49
N VAL A 197 11.88 11.44 -19.19
CA VAL A 197 10.83 11.76 -18.23
C VAL A 197 11.40 11.79 -16.81
N MET A 198 12.19 10.78 -16.44
CA MET A 198 12.87 10.73 -15.14
C MET A 198 13.79 11.93 -14.92
N ASP A 199 14.56 12.34 -15.93
CA ASP A 199 15.44 13.51 -15.88
C ASP A 199 14.64 14.81 -15.71
N ALA A 200 13.52 14.94 -16.43
CA ALA A 200 12.64 16.10 -16.33
C ALA A 200 12.02 16.20 -14.92
N GLN A 201 11.54 15.08 -14.37
CA GLN A 201 10.99 15.00 -13.02
C GLN A 201 12.06 15.28 -11.96
N THR A 202 13.24 14.68 -12.08
CA THR A 202 14.37 14.93 -11.16
C THR A 202 14.80 16.39 -11.21
N THR A 203 14.78 17.02 -12.39
CA THR A 203 15.09 18.45 -12.54
C THR A 203 14.01 19.33 -11.90
N ALA A 204 12.74 19.01 -12.09
CA ALA A 204 11.64 19.70 -11.42
C ALA A 204 11.71 19.56 -9.88
N ASN A 205 12.15 18.39 -9.40
CA ASN A 205 12.36 18.08 -8.00
C ASN A 205 13.65 18.71 -7.42
N LYS A 206 14.61 19.13 -8.25
CA LYS A 206 15.78 19.92 -7.83
C LYS A 206 15.46 21.41 -7.65
N THR A 207 14.39 21.88 -8.27
CA THR A 207 13.89 23.27 -8.15
C THR A 207 12.94 23.50 -6.97
N GLY A 208 12.72 22.49 -6.11
CA GLY A 208 12.00 22.58 -4.84
C GLY A 208 12.55 21.55 -3.84
N ASP A 209 12.17 21.57 -2.56
CA ASP A 209 12.52 20.46 -1.65
C ASP A 209 11.75 19.20 -2.12
N PRO A 210 12.43 18.15 -2.61
CA PRO A 210 11.78 16.97 -3.21
C PRO A 210 10.94 16.20 -2.19
N TYR A 211 11.18 16.43 -0.90
CA TYR A 211 10.43 15.86 0.20
C TYR A 211 9.49 16.89 0.86
N GLU A 212 9.31 18.10 0.31
CA GLU A 212 8.43 19.11 0.91
C GLU A 212 7.00 18.58 1.02
N LYS A 213 6.49 17.99 -0.07
CA LYS A 213 5.13 17.45 -0.14
C LYS A 213 4.96 16.21 0.72
N SER A 214 5.95 15.30 0.71
CA SER A 214 5.89 14.09 1.54
C SER A 214 6.01 14.44 3.03
N ARG A 215 6.92 15.34 3.41
CA ARG A 215 7.06 15.87 4.78
C ARG A 215 5.80 16.59 5.23
N GLU A 216 5.22 17.46 4.39
CA GLU A 216 3.95 18.12 4.67
C GLU A 216 2.84 17.09 4.90
N PHE A 217 2.81 16.00 4.12
CA PHE A 217 1.80 14.96 4.28
C PHE A 217 2.03 14.10 5.54
N TYR A 218 3.28 13.76 5.87
CA TYR A 218 3.62 13.09 7.12
C TYR A 218 3.26 13.93 8.34
N ASP A 219 3.48 15.25 8.29
CA ASP A 219 3.05 16.19 9.33
C ASP A 219 1.53 16.20 9.49
N ARG A 220 0.78 16.13 8.38
CA ARG A 220 -0.69 16.00 8.43
C ARG A 220 -1.14 14.71 9.10
N ILE A 221 -0.52 13.58 8.78
CA ILE A 221 -0.80 12.29 9.44
C ILE A 221 -0.48 12.36 10.93
N PHE A 222 0.65 12.95 11.30
CA PHE A 222 1.04 13.13 12.69
C PHE A 222 0.02 13.97 13.46
N MET A 223 -0.40 15.10 12.90
CA MET A 223 -1.40 15.98 13.50
C MET A 223 -2.76 15.31 13.65
N GLU A 224 -3.19 14.58 12.62
CA GLU A 224 -4.51 13.92 12.61
C GLU A 224 -4.56 12.75 13.60
N THR A 225 -3.45 12.05 13.78
CA THR A 225 -3.36 10.86 14.67
C THR A 225 -2.82 11.20 16.06
N GLY A 226 -2.51 12.48 16.33
CA GLY A 226 -1.90 12.93 17.58
C GLY A 226 -0.53 12.33 17.87
N GLY A 227 0.18 11.85 16.84
CA GLY A 227 1.47 11.19 16.96
C GLY A 227 1.43 9.79 17.60
N GLY A 228 0.26 9.16 17.68
CA GLY A 228 0.09 7.84 18.30
C GLY A 228 0.59 6.66 17.46
N LEU A 229 0.96 6.89 16.20
CA LEU A 229 1.43 5.86 15.27
C LEU A 229 2.96 5.68 15.35
N SER A 230 3.41 4.43 15.23
CA SER A 230 4.81 4.13 14.97
C SER A 230 5.21 4.54 13.54
N ALA A 231 6.53 4.68 13.27
CA ALA A 231 7.02 5.04 11.94
C ALA A 231 6.51 4.11 10.82
N VAL A 232 6.47 2.80 11.07
CA VAL A 232 5.94 1.79 10.13
C VAL A 232 4.45 2.00 9.88
N GLN A 233 3.67 2.21 10.93
CA GLN A 233 2.23 2.49 10.79
C GLN A 233 1.98 3.81 10.06
N THR A 234 2.78 4.84 10.33
CA THR A 234 2.69 6.13 9.64
C THR A 234 2.98 5.98 8.15
N ALA A 235 3.98 5.18 7.77
CA ALA A 235 4.29 4.91 6.36
C ALA A 235 3.16 4.13 5.67
N LEU A 236 2.61 3.10 6.31
CA LEU A 236 1.48 2.33 5.78
C LEU A 236 0.21 3.18 5.63
N VAL A 237 -0.08 4.05 6.60
CA VAL A 237 -1.19 5.00 6.51
C VAL A 237 -0.98 5.99 5.36
N ALA A 238 0.22 6.55 5.22
CA ALA A 238 0.53 7.45 4.11
C ALA A 238 0.31 6.77 2.75
N TYR A 239 0.75 5.51 2.65
CA TYR A 239 0.61 4.69 1.46
C TYR A 239 -0.86 4.44 1.09
N ASP A 240 -1.65 3.88 2.02
CA ASP A 240 -3.04 3.50 1.77
C ASP A 240 -3.90 4.75 1.49
N ILE A 241 -3.65 5.88 2.19
CA ILE A 241 -4.32 7.15 1.90
C ILE A 241 -3.97 7.69 0.51
N ALA A 242 -2.69 7.65 0.10
CA ALA A 242 -2.28 8.08 -1.22
C ALA A 242 -2.97 7.25 -2.31
N GLY A 243 -3.02 5.93 -2.14
CA GLY A 243 -3.73 5.02 -3.04
C GLY A 243 -5.23 5.32 -3.16
N LEU A 244 -5.91 5.54 -2.02
CA LEU A 244 -7.32 5.95 -2.01
C LEU A 244 -7.53 7.30 -2.71
N ALA A 245 -6.67 8.27 -2.42
CA ALA A 245 -6.76 9.60 -3.00
C ALA A 245 -6.56 9.60 -4.52
N MET A 246 -5.61 8.80 -5.04
CA MET A 246 -5.40 8.62 -6.47
C MET A 246 -6.62 7.99 -7.14
N LYS A 247 -7.17 6.91 -6.57
CA LYS A 247 -8.40 6.27 -7.06
C LYS A 247 -9.58 7.24 -7.11
N GLU A 248 -9.70 8.13 -6.12
CA GLU A 248 -10.72 9.19 -6.15
C GLU A 248 -10.42 10.33 -7.13
N MET A 249 -9.16 10.55 -7.54
CA MET A 249 -8.83 11.51 -8.59
C MET A 249 -9.11 10.97 -10.00
N THR A 250 -9.11 9.65 -10.17
CA THR A 250 -9.29 8.96 -11.46
C THR A 250 -10.69 8.38 -11.67
N ASP A 251 -11.68 8.80 -10.85
CA ASP A 251 -13.06 8.29 -10.84
C ASP A 251 -13.18 6.76 -10.60
N GLN A 252 -12.15 6.16 -10.00
CA GLN A 252 -12.08 4.74 -9.62
C GLN A 252 -12.36 4.50 -8.13
N ALA A 253 -13.10 5.41 -7.49
CA ALA A 253 -13.45 5.38 -6.07
C ALA A 253 -14.56 4.36 -5.71
N SER A 254 -14.49 3.15 -6.26
CA SER A 254 -15.47 2.10 -5.99
C SER A 254 -14.88 0.71 -6.18
N GLY A 255 -15.30 -0.25 -5.37
CA GLY A 255 -14.90 -1.65 -5.49
C GLY A 255 -14.32 -2.26 -4.21
N GLY A 256 -14.00 -3.55 -4.27
CA GLY A 256 -13.53 -4.32 -3.11
C GLY A 256 -12.19 -3.84 -2.55
N GLU A 257 -11.24 -3.46 -3.41
CA GLU A 257 -9.94 -2.93 -2.96
C GLU A 257 -10.06 -1.59 -2.24
N TYR A 258 -10.98 -0.72 -2.68
CA TYR A 258 -11.23 0.58 -2.05
C TYR A 258 -11.79 0.38 -0.64
N ALA A 259 -12.77 -0.51 -0.48
CA ALA A 259 -13.31 -0.89 0.83
C ALA A 259 -12.25 -1.56 1.72
N TYR A 260 -11.44 -2.46 1.16
CA TYR A 260 -10.35 -3.13 1.88
C TYR A 260 -9.31 -2.15 2.44
N CYS A 261 -8.90 -1.14 1.65
CA CYS A 261 -7.96 -0.13 2.12
C CYS A 261 -8.54 0.71 3.27
N ILE A 262 -9.84 1.04 3.22
CA ILE A 262 -10.52 1.72 4.32
C ILE A 262 -10.53 0.85 5.58
N GLU A 263 -10.92 -0.43 5.47
CA GLU A 263 -10.94 -1.37 6.60
C GLU A 263 -9.55 -1.56 7.22
N LYS A 264 -8.51 -1.63 6.38
CA LYS A 264 -7.12 -1.73 6.82
C LYS A 264 -6.70 -0.50 7.63
N LEU A 265 -7.02 0.71 7.17
CA LEU A 265 -6.76 1.96 7.90
C LEU A 265 -7.53 2.02 9.23
N GLN A 266 -8.79 1.56 9.24
CA GLN A 266 -9.59 1.47 10.46
C GLN A 266 -9.00 0.47 11.46
N SER A 267 -8.43 -0.65 10.99
CA SER A 267 -7.77 -1.63 11.86
C SER A 267 -6.52 -1.09 12.58
N ILE A 268 -5.89 -0.05 11.99
CA ILE A 268 -4.76 0.69 12.58
C ILE A 268 -5.26 1.78 13.57
N GLY A 269 -6.58 1.98 13.67
CA GLY A 269 -7.22 2.87 14.63
C GLY A 269 -7.64 4.22 14.08
N LEU A 270 -7.63 4.43 12.75
CA LEU A 270 -8.13 5.65 12.13
C LEU A 270 -9.67 5.62 12.03
N SER A 271 -10.31 6.76 12.29
CA SER A 271 -11.74 6.93 12.03
C SER A 271 -12.02 7.30 10.57
N ASP A 272 -13.26 7.11 10.12
CA ASP A 272 -13.69 7.51 8.77
C ASP A 272 -13.44 9.00 8.49
N GLU A 273 -13.61 9.84 9.52
CA GLU A 273 -13.38 11.28 9.43
C GLU A 273 -11.88 11.60 9.23
N GLN A 274 -11.00 10.90 9.94
CA GLN A 274 -9.55 11.03 9.78
C GLN A 274 -9.10 10.55 8.40
N ILE A 275 -9.61 9.41 7.93
CA ILE A 275 -9.31 8.86 6.60
C ILE A 275 -9.72 9.87 5.51
N THR A 276 -10.96 10.37 5.58
CA THR A 276 -11.48 11.36 4.62
C THR A 276 -10.66 12.64 4.63
N THR A 277 -10.27 13.12 5.81
CA THR A 277 -9.47 14.34 5.97
C THR A 277 -8.07 14.18 5.38
N LEU A 278 -7.43 13.03 5.61
CA LEU A 278 -6.10 12.74 5.08
C LEU A 278 -6.12 12.54 3.57
N ILE A 279 -7.16 11.92 3.01
CA ILE A 279 -7.36 11.84 1.55
C ILE A 279 -7.45 13.25 0.96
N ALA A 280 -8.29 14.12 1.53
CA ALA A 280 -8.43 15.49 1.06
C ALA A 280 -7.11 16.26 1.15
N ALA A 281 -6.37 16.12 2.25
CA ALA A 281 -5.08 16.75 2.46
C ALA A 281 -4.05 16.29 1.42
N TYR A 282 -3.96 14.99 1.15
CA TYR A 282 -3.09 14.44 0.11
C TYR A 282 -3.40 15.06 -1.26
N LYS A 283 -4.68 15.10 -1.64
CA LYS A 283 -5.11 15.68 -2.91
C LYS A 283 -4.73 17.15 -3.05
N GLU A 284 -4.87 17.92 -1.97
CA GLU A 284 -4.50 19.34 -1.94
C GLU A 284 -2.99 19.52 -2.14
N ILE A 285 -2.17 18.78 -1.38
CA ILE A 285 -0.70 18.84 -1.45
C ILE A 285 -0.21 18.48 -2.85
N MET A 286 -0.77 17.43 -3.45
CA MET A 286 -0.36 16.99 -4.79
C MET A 286 -0.75 18.01 -5.88
N ARG A 287 -1.93 18.63 -5.78
CA ARG A 287 -2.40 19.64 -6.73
C ARG A 287 -1.71 21.00 -6.59
N ARG A 288 -1.02 21.27 -5.48
CA ARG A 288 -0.34 22.54 -5.26
C ARG A 288 0.87 22.66 -6.21
N PRO A 289 0.95 23.73 -7.03
CA PRO A 289 2.13 23.97 -7.86
C PRO A 289 3.35 24.20 -6.97
N PRO A 290 4.57 23.85 -7.43
CA PRO A 290 5.80 24.18 -6.70
C PRO A 290 5.85 25.69 -6.46
N LYS A 291 6.22 26.11 -5.24
CA LYS A 291 6.36 27.54 -4.93
C LYS A 291 7.41 28.13 -5.87
N ALA A 292 7.03 29.16 -6.62
CA ALA A 292 8.02 29.97 -7.33
C ALA A 292 8.84 30.73 -6.28
N GLU A 293 10.17 30.61 -6.32
CA GLU A 293 11.06 31.44 -5.52
C GLU A 293 10.88 32.92 -5.90
N GLU A 294 10.65 33.78 -4.89
CA GLU A 294 10.76 35.25 -5.00
C GLU A 294 12.22 35.71 -4.92
#